data_AF-A0A1G3AEK0-F1
#
_entry.id   AF-A0A1G3AEK0-F1
#
_cell.length_a   1.000
_cell.length_b   1.000
_cell.length_c   1.000
_cell.angle_alpha   90.00
_cell.angle_beta   90.00
_cell.angle_gamma   90.00
#
_symmetry.space_group_name_H-M   'P 1'
#
loop_
_entity.id
_entity.type
_entity.pdbx_description
1 polymer ?
#
loop_
_entity_poly.entity_id
_entity_poly.type
_entity_poly.pdbx_seq_one_letter_code
_entity_poly.pdbx_strand_id
1 'polypeptide(L)'
;MRHSLFFAHLAIEKMLKAHVTRQTKDIPPRIHNLILLSEIAKLKLDAEREGFLREFGAYQLQGRYPDSEQVPVDPGFARDEIARAKEMLVWLKKQL
;
A
#
# COMPACT_ATOMS: atom_id res chain seq x y z
N MET A 1 -8.93 13.59 -6.27
CA MET A 1 -7.86 13.41 -5.26
C MET A 1 -7.93 12.03 -4.61
N ARG A 2 -9.11 11.55 -4.17
CA ARG A 2 -9.27 10.18 -3.64
C ARG A 2 -8.76 9.06 -4.57
N HIS A 3 -9.03 9.15 -5.88
CA HIS A 3 -8.50 8.20 -6.86
C HIS A 3 -6.96 8.17 -6.91
N SER A 4 -6.29 9.29 -6.64
CA SER A 4 -4.82 9.34 -6.59
C SER A 4 -4.28 8.45 -5.46
N LEU A 5 -4.91 8.49 -4.29
CA LEU A 5 -4.56 7.62 -3.15
C LEU A 5 -4.88 6.16 -3.42
N PHE A 6 -5.97 5.88 -4.13
CA PHE A 6 -6.27 4.53 -4.60
C PHE A 6 -5.21 3.99 -5.58
N PHE A 7 -4.77 4.80 -6.55
CA PHE A 7 -3.70 4.37 -7.46
C PHE A 7 -2.35 4.21 -6.75
N ALA A 8 -2.04 5.06 -5.78
CA ALA A 8 -0.86 4.88 -4.94
C ALA A 8 -0.93 3.58 -4.12
N HIS A 9 -2.11 3.24 -3.60
CA HIS A 9 -2.34 1.98 -2.90
C HIS A 9 -2.07 0.80 -3.84
N LEU A 10 -2.62 0.83 -5.06
CA LEU A 10 -2.37 -0.21 -6.06
C LEU A 10 -0.89 -0.34 -6.41
N ALA A 11 -0.15 0.77 -6.52
CA ALA A 11 1.29 0.74 -6.78
C ALA A 11 2.06 0.02 -5.66
N ILE A 12 1.77 0.33 -4.40
CA ILE A 12 2.36 -0.35 -3.23
C ILE A 12 1.97 -1.84 -3.23
N GLU A 13 0.69 -2.15 -3.48
CA GLU A 13 0.20 -3.54 -3.58
C GLU A 13 0.98 -4.34 -4.63
N LYS A 14 1.20 -3.78 -5.83
CA LYS A 14 1.95 -4.46 -6.89
C LYS A 14 3.41 -4.68 -6.52
N MET A 15 4.04 -3.71 -5.85
CA MET A 15 5.41 -3.87 -5.38
C MET A 15 5.52 -4.97 -4.32
N LEU A 16 4.62 -4.99 -3.33
CA LEU A 16 4.54 -6.06 -2.34
C LEU A 16 4.31 -7.43 -2.99
N LYS A 17 3.41 -7.50 -3.98
CA LYS A 17 3.17 -8.72 -4.76
C LYS A 17 4.41 -9.18 -5.53
N ALA A 18 5.24 -8.26 -6.04
CA ALA A 18 6.52 -8.62 -6.63
C ALA A 18 7.48 -9.27 -5.60
N HIS A 19 7.53 -8.75 -4.37
CA HIS A 19 8.30 -9.38 -3.29
C HIS A 19 7.73 -10.75 -2.91
N VAL A 20 6.40 -10.90 -2.83
CA VAL A 20 5.76 -12.20 -2.58
C VAL A 20 6.17 -13.20 -3.66
N THR A 21 6.10 -12.84 -4.94
CA THR A 21 6.54 -13.72 -6.04
C THR A 21 8.02 -14.06 -5.93
N ARG A 22 8.89 -13.08 -5.62
CA ARG A 22 10.32 -13.34 -5.45
C ARG A 22 10.60 -14.31 -4.30
N GLN A 23 9.86 -14.17 -3.18
CA GLN A 23 10.02 -14.94 -1.95
C GLN A 23 9.44 -16.35 -2.05
N THR A 24 8.28 -16.51 -2.70
CA THR A 24 7.54 -17.78 -2.78
C THR A 24 7.82 -18.56 -4.06
N LYS A 25 8.33 -17.90 -5.10
CA LYS A 25 8.46 -18.43 -6.46
C LYS A 25 7.13 -18.83 -7.10
N ASP A 26 6.03 -18.21 -6.64
CA ASP A 26 4.67 -18.51 -7.09
C ASP A 26 3.87 -17.23 -7.36
N ILE A 27 2.67 -17.41 -7.92
CA ILE A 27 1.70 -16.36 -8.16
C ILE A 27 1.22 -15.82 -6.80
N PRO A 28 1.27 -14.49 -6.58
CA PRO A 28 0.89 -13.91 -5.31
C PRO A 28 -0.63 -14.07 -5.09
N PRO A 29 -1.08 -14.23 -3.84
CA PRO A 29 -2.50 -14.41 -3.53
C PRO A 29 -3.35 -13.22 -3.98
N ARG A 30 -4.61 -13.49 -4.32
CA ARG A 30 -5.59 -12.48 -4.75
C ARG A 30 -6.18 -11.69 -3.56
N ILE A 31 -5.30 -11.12 -2.75
CA ILE A 31 -5.63 -10.25 -1.60
C ILE A 31 -5.12 -8.83 -1.84
N HIS A 32 -5.66 -7.87 -1.09
CA HIS A 32 -5.27 -6.46 -1.13
C HIS A 32 -4.71 -5.93 0.20
N ASN A 33 -4.69 -6.77 1.24
CA ASN A 33 -4.15 -6.39 2.55
C ASN A 33 -2.62 -6.24 2.47
N LEU A 34 -2.13 -5.01 2.63
CA LEU A 34 -0.72 -4.69 2.49
C LEU A 34 0.15 -5.32 3.59
N ILE A 35 -0.37 -5.40 4.82
CA ILE A 35 0.32 -6.05 5.95
C ILE A 35 0.52 -7.53 5.65
N LEU A 36 -0.56 -8.24 5.31
CA LEU A 36 -0.47 -9.68 5.02
C LEU A 36 0.44 -9.96 3.81
N LEU A 37 0.41 -9.12 2.77
CA LEU A 37 1.35 -9.23 1.65
C LEU A 37 2.81 -9.05 2.10
N SER A 38 3.09 -8.12 3.02
CA SER A 38 4.44 -7.89 3.55
C SER A 38 4.95 -9.05 4.41
N GLU A 39 4.06 -9.70 5.18
CA GLU A 39 4.36 -10.88 5.98
C GLU A 39 4.70 -12.08 5.10
N ILE A 40 3.89 -12.35 4.06
CA ILE A 40 4.16 -13.41 3.08
C ILE A 40 5.48 -13.16 2.35
N ALA A 41 5.77 -11.90 2.02
CA ALA A 41 7.03 -11.48 1.43
C ALA A 41 8.23 -11.56 2.39
N LYS A 42 8.00 -11.87 3.68
CA LYS A 42 9.00 -11.90 4.76
C LYS A 42 9.81 -10.61 4.86
N LEU A 43 9.17 -9.47 4.60
CA LEU A 43 9.81 -8.16 4.76
C LEU A 43 9.92 -7.81 6.24
N LYS A 44 11.10 -7.35 6.67
CA LYS A 44 11.31 -6.82 8.02
C LYS A 44 10.96 -5.34 8.02
N LEU A 45 9.71 -5.03 8.36
CA LEU A 45 9.24 -3.66 8.53
C LEU A 45 9.59 -3.15 9.93
N ASP A 46 9.89 -1.87 10.05
CA ASP A 46 9.85 -1.18 11.32
C ASP A 46 8.43 -0.69 11.62
N ALA A 47 8.22 -0.23 12.86
CA ALA A 47 6.91 0.19 13.34
C ALA A 47 6.29 1.32 12.48
N GLU A 48 7.11 2.22 11.94
CA GLU A 48 6.66 3.30 11.06
C GLU A 48 6.08 2.76 9.75
N ARG A 49 6.80 1.85 9.07
CA ARG A 49 6.31 1.27 7.80
C ARG A 49 5.13 0.34 8.01
N GLU A 50 5.11 -0.40 9.10
CA GLU A 50 3.95 -1.23 9.45
C GLU A 50 2.71 -0.36 9.70
N GLY A 51 2.85 0.71 10.50
CA GLY A 51 1.79 1.69 10.73
C GLY A 51 1.28 2.29 9.43
N PHE A 52 2.20 2.74 8.57
CA PHE A 52 1.86 3.27 7.25
C PHE A 52 1.07 2.27 6.40
N LEU A 53 1.54 1.03 6.24
CA LEU A 53 0.83 0.03 5.42
C LEU A 53 -0.57 -0.29 5.96
N ARG A 54 -0.75 -0.26 7.29
CA ARG A 54 -2.04 -0.48 7.94
C ARG A 54 -3.00 0.66 7.64
N GLU A 55 -2.56 1.91 7.84
CA GLU A 55 -3.34 3.11 7.54
C GLU A 55 -3.68 3.21 6.05
N PHE A 56 -2.68 3.05 5.19
CA PHE A 56 -2.80 3.21 3.73
C PHE A 56 -3.66 2.10 3.07
N GLY A 57 -3.93 1.02 3.81
CA GLY A 57 -4.88 -0.01 3.44
C GLY A 57 -6.31 0.53 3.25
N ALA A 58 -6.69 1.59 3.96
CA ALA A 58 -8.05 2.16 3.90
C ALA A 58 -8.43 2.66 2.49
N TYR A 59 -7.46 3.18 1.73
CA TYR A 59 -7.70 3.70 0.38
C TYR A 59 -8.08 2.64 -0.64
N GLN A 60 -7.89 1.34 -0.32
CA GLN A 60 -8.35 0.23 -1.13
C GLN A 60 -9.87 0.21 -1.30
N LEU A 61 -10.59 0.43 -0.20
CA LEU A 61 -12.06 0.39 -0.16
C LEU A 61 -12.65 1.75 -0.53
N GLN A 62 -12.08 2.84 0.00
CA GLN A 62 -12.57 4.20 -0.28
C GLN A 62 -12.47 4.59 -1.76
N GLY A 63 -11.50 4.03 -2.50
CA GLY A 63 -11.42 4.23 -3.95
C GLY A 63 -12.46 3.46 -4.75
N ARG A 64 -13.08 2.42 -4.17
CA ARG A 64 -14.00 1.49 -4.85
C ARG A 64 -15.47 1.68 -4.45
N TYR A 65 -15.74 2.15 -3.24
CA TYR A 65 -17.10 2.25 -2.70
C TYR A 65 -17.38 3.68 -2.20
N PRO A 66 -18.15 4.47 -2.97
CA PRO A 66 -18.56 5.82 -2.56
C PRO A 66 -19.31 5.85 -1.22
N ASP A 67 -20.01 4.76 -0.89
CA ASP A 67 -20.84 4.67 0.32
C ASP A 67 -20.07 4.25 1.59
N SER A 68 -18.77 3.95 1.48
CA SER A 68 -17.94 3.62 2.64
C SER A 68 -17.60 4.86 3.48
N GLU A 69 -17.26 4.68 4.75
CA GLU A 69 -16.80 5.78 5.59
C GLU A 69 -15.53 6.40 4.98
N GLN A 70 -15.67 7.65 4.52
CA GLN A 70 -14.65 8.34 3.78
C GLN A 70 -13.90 9.30 4.68
N VAL A 71 -12.57 9.12 4.78
CA VAL A 71 -11.71 10.18 5.31
C VAL A 71 -11.84 11.40 4.37
N PRO A 72 -12.07 12.61 4.91
CA PRO A 72 -12.02 13.84 4.11
C PRO A 72 -10.64 13.96 3.45
N VAL A 73 -10.62 14.11 2.13
CA VAL A 73 -9.38 14.24 1.36
C VAL A 73 -9.34 15.63 0.76
N ASP A 74 -8.60 16.53 1.39
CA ASP A 74 -8.24 17.82 0.80
C ASP A 74 -6.92 17.70 -0.01
N PRO A 75 -6.59 18.68 -0.86
CA PRO A 75 -5.39 18.61 -1.69
C PRO A 75 -4.07 18.57 -0.91
N GLY A 76 -3.99 19.20 0.27
CA GLY A 76 -2.82 19.14 1.15
C GLY A 76 -2.62 17.72 1.66
N PHE A 77 -3.66 17.17 2.31
CA PHE A 77 -3.64 15.80 2.80
C PHE A 77 -3.30 14.79 1.70
N ALA A 78 -3.91 14.90 0.52
CA ALA A 78 -3.63 14.00 -0.59
C ALA A 78 -2.16 14.07 -1.05
N ARG A 79 -1.54 15.26 -1.04
CA ARG A 79 -0.12 15.41 -1.42
C ARG A 79 0.80 14.74 -0.40
N ASP A 80 0.52 14.91 0.87
CA ASP A 80 1.33 14.33 1.96
C ASP A 80 1.26 12.80 1.93
N GLU A 81 0.06 12.24 1.76
CA GLU A 81 -0.14 10.80 1.61
C GLU A 81 0.55 10.22 0.37
N ILE A 82 0.54 10.96 -0.75
CA ILE A 82 1.29 10.57 -1.97
C ILE A 82 2.80 10.61 -1.72
N ALA A 83 3.31 11.58 -0.94
CA ALA A 83 4.72 11.64 -0.58
C ALA A 83 5.14 10.42 0.26
N ARG A 84 4.36 10.09 1.29
CA ARG A 84 4.55 8.87 2.11
C ARG A 84 4.52 7.60 1.26
N ALA A 85 3.57 7.49 0.33
CA ALA A 85 3.50 6.36 -0.59
C ALA A 85 4.73 6.25 -1.50
N LYS A 86 5.26 7.38 -1.97
CA LYS A 86 6.49 7.42 -2.78
C LYS A 86 7.70 6.96 -1.97
N GLU A 87 7.83 7.38 -0.72
CA GLU A 87 8.90 6.92 0.18
C GLU A 87 8.83 5.42 0.41
N MET A 88 7.63 4.88 0.67
CA MET A 88 7.45 3.44 0.81
C MET A 88 7.83 2.68 -0.46
N LEU A 89 7.44 3.18 -1.65
CA LEU A 89 7.82 2.55 -2.92
C LEU A 89 9.33 2.57 -3.16
N VAL A 90 10.02 3.68 -2.82
CA VAL A 90 11.48 3.76 -2.90
C VAL A 90 12.13 2.75 -1.95
N TRP A 91 11.60 2.62 -0.74
CA TRP A 91 12.11 1.65 0.22
C TRP A 91 11.89 0.22 -0.26
N LEU A 92 10.68 -0.15 -0.69
CA LEU A 92 10.35 -1.48 -1.22
C LEU A 92 11.25 -1.83 -2.40
N LYS A 93 11.43 -0.90 -3.35
CA LYS A 93 12.31 -1.11 -4.50
C LYS A 93 13.75 -1.44 -4.11
N LYS A 94 14.28 -0.86 -3.02
CA LYS A 94 15.62 -1.18 -2.50
C LYS A 94 15.71 -2.58 -1.88
N GLN A 95 14.58 -3.16 -1.49
CA GLN A 95 14.52 -4.52 -0.94
C GLN A 95 14.36 -5.59 -2.02
N LEU A 96 14.11 -5.21 -3.29
CA LEU A 96 13.79 -6.12 -4.41
C LEU A 96 15.04 -6.56 -5.17
#